data_AF-A0A3B0PJY7-F1
#
_entry.id   AF-A0A3B0PJY7-F1
#
_cell.length_a   1.000
_cell.length_b   1.000
_cell.length_c   1.000
_cell.angle_alpha   90.00
_cell.angle_beta   90.00
_cell.angle_gamma   90.00
#
_symmetry.space_group_name_H-M   'P 1'
#
loop_
_entity.id
_entity.type
_entity.pdbx_description
1 polymer ?
#
loop_
_entity_poly.entity_id
_entity_poly.type
_entity_poly.pdbx_seq_one_letter_code
_entity_poly.pdbx_strand_id
1 'polypeptide(L)' 'MFGTESTGIPKKILQNNIENCLRIPMNQHCRSLNLANSVAIVLYEILRQTNFFGLSQYEVQKGKDFILKKD' A
#
# COMPACT_ATOMS: atom_id res chain seq x y z
N MET A 1 -6.73 4.23 -7.80
CA MET A 1 -7.26 5.59 -7.48
C MET A 1 -7.57 5.62 -6.00
N PHE A 2 -7.28 6.72 -5.31
CA PHE A 2 -7.68 6.94 -3.93
C PHE A 2 -8.54 8.20 -3.83
N GLY A 3 -9.51 8.19 -2.92
CA GLY A 3 -10.34 9.35 -2.62
C GLY A 3 -9.65 10.31 -1.65
N THR A 4 -10.28 11.47 -1.42
CA THR A 4 -9.83 12.41 -0.40
C THR A 4 -10.06 11.83 1.01
N GLU A 5 -9.31 12.31 1.99
CA GLU A 5 -9.40 11.88 3.39
C GLU A 5 -10.80 12.06 3.97
N SER A 6 -11.44 13.19 3.65
CA SER A 6 -12.71 13.60 4.26
C SER A 6 -13.91 12.95 3.61
N THR A 7 -13.95 12.86 2.27
CA THR A 7 -15.16 12.49 1.53
C THR A 7 -15.00 11.23 0.68
N GLY A 8 -13.79 10.70 0.54
CA GLY A 8 -13.52 9.52 -0.27
C GLY A 8 -13.73 9.77 -1.77
N ILE A 9 -14.08 8.72 -2.50
CA ILE A 9 -14.38 8.80 -3.94
C ILE A 9 -15.89 9.06 -4.11
N PRO A 10 -16.30 9.97 -5.00
CA PRO A 10 -17.72 10.20 -5.30
C PRO A 10 -18.47 8.89 -5.62
N LYS A 11 -19.63 8.70 -4.99
CA LYS A 11 -20.42 7.45 -5.10
C LYS A 11 -20.72 7.04 -6.54
N LYS A 12 -21.00 8.01 -7.43
CA LYS A 12 -21.28 7.76 -8.85
C LYS A 12 -20.10 7.09 -9.57
N ILE A 13 -18.86 7.43 -9.20
CA ILE A 13 -17.66 6.79 -9.76
C ILE A 13 -17.56 5.35 -9.27
N LEU A 14 -17.77 5.12 -7.97
CA LEU A 14 -17.72 3.78 -7.37
C LEU A 14 -18.81 2.85 -7.93
N GLN A 15 -20.05 3.33 -8.03
CA GLN A 15 -21.18 2.57 -8.55
C GLN A 15 -20.95 2.10 -10.00
N ASN A 16 -20.31 2.93 -10.81
CA ASN A 16 -20.01 2.63 -12.21
C ASN A 16 -18.77 1.74 -12.41
N ASN A 17 -18.01 1.43 -11.34
CA ASN A 17 -16.74 0.67 -11.41
C ASN A 17 -16.65 -0.34 -10.27
N ILE A 18 -17.78 -0.92 -9.85
CA ILE A 18 -17.85 -1.73 -8.62
C ILE A 18 -16.95 -2.96 -8.71
N GLU A 19 -16.84 -3.56 -9.90
CA GLU A 19 -15.96 -4.72 -10.14
C GLU A 19 -14.47 -4.40 -9.98
N ASN A 20 -14.09 -3.13 -10.09
CA ASN A 20 -12.72 -2.65 -9.94
C ASN A 20 -12.45 -2.05 -8.55
N CYS A 21 -13.44 -2.06 -7.65
CA CYS A 21 -13.30 -1.56 -6.30
C CYS A 21 -12.62 -2.59 -5.39
N LEU A 22 -11.64 -2.14 -4.61
CA LEU A 22 -10.93 -2.96 -3.64
C LEU A 22 -11.21 -2.47 -2.22
N ARG A 23 -11.28 -3.42 -1.28
CA ARG A 23 -11.44 -3.15 0.16
C ARG A 23 -10.25 -3.74 0.90
N ILE A 24 -9.49 -2.90 1.60
CA ILE A 24 -8.54 -3.35 2.62
C ILE A 24 -9.36 -3.86 3.81
N PRO A 25 -9.25 -5.11 4.27
CA PRO A 25 -9.98 -5.57 5.45
C PRO A 25 -9.68 -4.72 6.68
N MET A 26 -10.69 -4.49 7.52
CA MET A 26 -10.56 -3.67 8.73
C MET A 26 -11.42 -4.23 9.86
N ASN A 27 -11.08 -3.85 11.10
CA ASN A 27 -11.95 -4.09 12.25
C ASN A 27 -13.30 -3.36 12.08
N GLN A 28 -14.40 -4.01 12.50
CA GLN A 28 -15.77 -3.50 12.37
C GLN A 28 -16.02 -2.14 13.06
N HIS A 29 -15.26 -1.80 14.09
CA HIS A 29 -15.38 -0.52 14.79
C HIS A 29 -14.64 0.63 14.09
N CYS A 30 -13.81 0.32 13.09
CA CYS A 30 -13.05 1.30 12.32
C CYS A 30 -13.72 1.59 10.98
N ARG A 31 -13.80 2.87 10.59
CA ARG A 31 -14.49 3.31 9.36
C ARG A 31 -13.57 3.50 8.16
N SER A 32 -12.34 3.95 8.40
CA SER A 32 -11.29 4.10 7.39
C SER A 32 -9.91 3.90 8.01
N LEU A 33 -8.93 3.58 7.17
CA LEU A 33 -7.52 3.75 7.51
C LEU A 33 -7.10 5.17 7.12
N ASN A 34 -5.98 5.62 7.68
CA ASN A 34 -5.29 6.79 7.16
C ASN A 34 -5.00 6.62 5.65
N LEU A 35 -5.09 7.72 4.89
CA LEU A 35 -4.92 7.68 3.43
C LEU A 35 -3.52 7.21 3.02
N ALA A 36 -2.47 7.78 3.61
CA ALA A 36 -1.09 7.40 3.32
C ALA A 36 -0.83 5.92 3.64
N ASN A 37 -1.35 5.42 4.77
CA ASN A 37 -1.27 4.00 5.10
C ASN A 37 -1.98 3.12 4.07
N SER A 38 -3.17 3.54 3.62
CA SER A 38 -3.93 2.80 2.59
C SER A 38 -3.18 2.73 1.26
N VAL A 39 -2.57 3.84 0.84
CA VAL A 39 -1.72 3.91 -0.35
C VAL A 39 -0.51 3.00 -0.21
N ALA A 40 0.21 3.08 0.91
CA ALA A 40 1.40 2.28 1.17
C ALA A 40 1.10 0.77 1.14
N ILE A 41 0.02 0.33 1.79
CA ILE A 41 -0.40 -1.08 1.82
C ILE A 41 -0.66 -1.60 0.41
N VAL A 42 -1.48 -0.90 -0.38
CA VAL A 42 -1.85 -1.36 -1.72
C VAL A 42 -0.64 -1.32 -2.66
N LEU A 43 0.17 -0.26 -2.59
CA LEU A 43 1.38 -0.14 -3.39
C LEU A 43 2.36 -1.30 -3.10
N TYR A 44 2.63 -1.57 -1.83
CA TYR A 44 3.55 -2.64 -1.46
C TYR A 44 3.00 -4.03 -1.73
N GLU A 45 1.67 -4.25 -1.71
CA GLU A 45 1.10 -5.52 -2.15
C GLU A 45 1.34 -5.75 -3.65
N ILE A 46 1.17 -4.73 -4.49
CA ILE A 46 1.47 -4.83 -5.92
C ILE A 46 2.96 -5.05 -6.14
N LEU A 47 3.82 -4.33 -5.41
CA LEU A 47 5.27 -4.55 -5.48
C LEU A 47 5.62 -5.98 -5.04
N ARG A 48 5.02 -6.50 -3.97
CA ARG A 48 5.22 -7.88 -3.51
C ARG A 48 4.82 -8.90 -4.59
N GLN A 49 3.67 -8.72 -5.23
CA GLN A 49 3.20 -9.59 -6.32
C GLN A 49 4.13 -9.56 -7.54
N THR A 50 4.81 -8.44 -7.76
CA THR A 50 5.76 -8.23 -8.86
C THR A 50 7.22 -8.45 -8.45
N ASN A 51 7.47 -9.13 -7.32
CA ASN A 51 8.81 -9.41 -6.79
C ASN A 51 9.69 -8.16 -6.59
N PHE A 52 9.07 -7.06 -6.17
CA PHE A 52 9.70 -5.76 -5.96
C PHE A 52 10.49 -5.27 -7.18
N PHE A 53 9.91 -5.42 -8.37
CA PHE A 53 10.56 -5.05 -9.63
C PHE A 53 11.11 -3.62 -9.61
N GLY A 54 12.38 -3.47 -9.95
CA GLY A 54 13.07 -2.17 -9.98
C GLY A 54 13.49 -1.63 -8.61
N LEU A 55 13.27 -2.36 -7.51
CA LEU A 55 13.68 -1.98 -6.16
C LEU A 55 14.79 -2.89 -5.63
N SER A 56 15.64 -2.33 -4.79
CA SER A 56 16.66 -3.09 -4.06
C SER A 56 16.02 -3.90 -2.93
N GLN A 57 16.30 -5.20 -2.87
CA GLN A 57 15.80 -6.09 -1.82
C GLN A 57 16.73 -6.19 -0.60
N TYR A 58 17.87 -5.53 -0.65
CA TYR A 58 18.85 -5.45 0.42
C TYR A 58 19.43 -4.04 0.46
N GLU A 59 20.09 -3.72 1.58
CA GLU A 59 20.75 -2.42 1.70
C GLU A 59 21.95 -2.35 0.75
N VAL A 60 21.94 -1.39 -0.17
CA VAL A 60 22.94 -1.24 -1.22
C VAL A 60 24.11 -0.38 -0.75
N GLN A 61 23.89 0.64 0.08
CA GLN A 61 24.95 1.58 0.45
C GLN A 61 25.95 0.95 1.44
N LYS A 62 25.48 0.16 2.40
CA LYS A 62 26.31 -0.53 3.40
C LYS A 62 26.58 -2.00 3.09
N GLY A 63 25.84 -2.55 2.12
CA GLY A 63 25.87 -3.96 1.70
C GLY A 63 24.89 -4.84 2.47
N LYS A 64 24.46 -5.95 1.87
CA LYS A 64 23.41 -6.85 2.37
C LYS A 64 23.60 -7.30 3.83
N ASP A 65 24.84 -7.58 4.21
CA ASP A 65 25.17 -8.15 5.52
C ASP A 65 25.72 -7.10 6.50
N PHE A 66 25.46 -5.81 6.28
CA PHE A 66 26.06 -4.74 7.10
C PHE A 66 25.71 -4.84 8.60
N ILE A 67 24.56 -5.42 8.93
CA ILE A 67 24.10 -5.63 10.31
C ILE A 67 24.87 -6.78 10.99
N LEU A 68 25.47 -7.68 10.21
CA LEU A 68 26.24 -8.83 10.72
C LEU A 68 27.72 -8.50 10.95
N LYS A 69 28.19 -7.33 10.51
CA LYS A 69 29.56 -6.88 10.74
C LYS A 69 29.70 -6.53 12.23
N LYS A 70 30.72 -7.09 12.89
CA LYS A 70 31.12 -6.65 14.23
C LYS A 70 31.80 -5.28 14.12
N ASP A 71 31.59 -4.43 15.12
CA ASP A 71 32.23 -3.11 15.25
C ASP A 71 33.76 -3.19 15.24
#